data_AF-A0A1T4WA45-F1
#
_entry.id   AF-A0A1T4WA45-F1
#
_cell.length_a   1.000
_cell.length_b   1.000
_cell.length_c   1.000
_cell.angle_alpha   90.00
_cell.angle_beta   90.00
_cell.angle_gamma   90.00
#
_symmetry.space_group_name_H-M   'P 1'
#
loop_
_entity.id
_entity.type
_entity.pdbx_description
1 polymer ?
#
loop_
_entity_poly.entity_id
_entity_poly.type
_entity_poly.pdbx_seq_one_letter_code
_entity_poly.pdbx_strand_id
1 'polypeptide(L)'
;MNPYRLYLVTDDQQDLDTLKKVVKEAVIGGVTMVQVREKHGDVRQFIERATAVKEILKGTGVPLIINEALLLKSMELNLEATI
;
A
#
# COMPACT_ATOMS: atom_id res chain seq x y z
N MET A 1 -16.31 -5.82 -17.23
CA MET A 1 -14.87 -5.94 -16.91
C MET A 1 -14.24 -4.59 -17.22
N ASN A 2 -13.65 -3.91 -16.24
CA ASN A 2 -13.04 -2.59 -16.47
C ASN A 2 -11.72 -2.81 -17.24
N PRO A 3 -11.57 -2.29 -18.48
CA PRO A 3 -10.36 -2.51 -19.27
C PRO A 3 -9.16 -1.69 -18.76
N TYR A 4 -9.40 -0.72 -17.87
CA TYR A 4 -8.37 0.19 -17.38
C TYR A 4 -7.81 -0.27 -16.05
N ARG A 5 -6.49 -0.17 -15.92
CA ARG A 5 -5.80 -0.28 -14.64
C ARG A 5 -5.82 1.08 -13.95
N LEU A 6 -6.39 1.15 -12.76
CA LEU A 6 -6.38 2.33 -11.90
C LEU A 6 -5.41 2.08 -10.75
N TYR A 7 -4.37 2.91 -10.66
CA TYR A 7 -3.29 2.74 -9.69
C TYR A 7 -3.33 3.85 -8.65
N LEU A 8 -3.60 3.49 -7.40
CA LEU A 8 -3.53 4.40 -6.26
C LEU A 8 -2.11 4.41 -5.69
N VAL A 9 -1.52 5.59 -5.58
CA VAL A 9 -0.31 5.84 -4.79
C VAL A 9 -0.71 6.67 -3.58
N THR A 10 -0.44 6.19 -2.37
CA THR A 10 -0.86 6.86 -1.13
C THR A 10 -0.06 8.12 -0.86
N ASP A 11 -0.66 9.07 -0.14
CA ASP A 11 0.03 10.25 0.38
C ASP A 11 0.64 9.96 1.76
N ASP A 12 1.92 10.28 1.94
CA ASP A 12 2.67 10.09 3.18
C ASP A 12 2.33 11.11 4.28
N GLN A 13 1.65 12.20 3.93
CA GLN A 13 1.20 13.22 4.90
C GLN A 13 -0.11 12.87 5.60
N GLN A 14 -0.81 11.81 5.17
CA GLN A 14 -2.06 11.36 5.78
C GLN A 14 -1.79 10.56 7.04
N ASP A 15 -2.59 10.79 8.09
CA ASP A 15 -2.61 9.88 9.25
C ASP A 15 -3.11 8.47 8.88
N LEU A 16 -2.92 7.53 9.80
CA LEU A 16 -3.21 6.11 9.56
C LEU A 16 -4.70 5.84 9.31
N ASP A 17 -5.59 6.55 10.01
CA ASP A 17 -7.04 6.35 9.87
C ASP A 17 -7.56 6.89 8.54
N THR A 18 -7.04 8.05 8.12
CA THR A 18 -7.32 8.64 6.81
C THR A 18 -6.80 7.73 5.70
N LEU A 19 -5.57 7.22 5.80
CA LEU A 19 -5.01 6.25 4.86
C LEU A 19 -5.94 5.04 4.72
N LYS A 20 -6.33 4.42 5.85
CA LYS A 20 -7.20 3.24 5.86
C LYS A 20 -8.54 3.53 5.19
N LYS A 21 -9.15 4.69 5.47
CA LYS A 21 -10.41 5.10 4.86
C LYS A 21 -10.26 5.28 3.34
N VAL A 22 -9.26 6.04 2.91
CA VAL A 22 -8.99 6.32 1.48
C VAL A 22 -8.79 5.02 0.70
N VAL A 23 -7.98 4.09 1.22
CA VAL A 23 -7.72 2.81 0.55
C VAL A 23 -8.99 1.98 0.44
N LYS A 24 -9.80 1.88 1.51
CA LYS A 24 -11.08 1.14 1.47
C LYS A 24 -12.02 1.70 0.41
N GLU A 25 -12.23 3.01 0.41
CA GLU A 25 -13.11 3.66 -0.55
C GLU A 25 -12.58 3.54 -1.99
N ALA A 26 -11.25 3.60 -2.19
CA ALA A 26 -10.65 3.41 -3.50
C ALA A 26 -10.84 1.97 -4.05
N VAL A 27 -10.76 0.96 -3.18
CA VAL A 27 -11.08 -0.43 -3.55
C VAL A 27 -12.53 -0.57 -3.98
N ILE A 28 -13.47 0.01 -3.22
CA ILE A 28 -14.89 0.04 -3.60
C ILE A 28 -15.07 0.79 -4.93
N GLY A 29 -14.33 1.87 -5.14
CA GLY A 29 -14.32 2.66 -6.36
C GLY A 29 -13.66 2.01 -7.58
N GLY A 30 -13.09 0.81 -7.44
CA GLY A 30 -12.53 0.04 -8.56
C GLY A 30 -11.06 0.32 -8.86
N VAL A 31 -10.26 0.73 -7.86
CA VAL A 31 -8.80 0.71 -7.98
C VAL A 31 -8.33 -0.73 -8.21
N THR A 32 -7.36 -0.90 -9.10
CA THR A 32 -6.84 -2.23 -9.49
C THR A 32 -5.44 -2.50 -8.94
N MET A 33 -4.82 -1.53 -8.25
CA MET A 33 -3.51 -1.66 -7.60
C MET A 33 -3.31 -0.53 -6.59
N VAL A 34 -2.64 -0.80 -5.47
CA VAL A 34 -2.35 0.21 -4.43
C VAL A 34 -0.86 0.19 -4.10
N GLN A 35 -0.24 1.35 -3.93
CA GLN A 35 1.13 1.50 -3.43
C GLN A 35 1.15 2.34 -2.17
N VAL A 36 1.80 1.81 -1.13
CA VAL A 36 2.17 2.62 0.05
C VAL A 36 3.47 3.34 -0.26
N ARG A 37 3.45 4.66 -0.11
CA ARG A 37 4.59 5.55 -0.31
C ARG A 37 4.99 6.21 1.00
N GLU A 38 6.29 6.35 1.19
CA GLU A 38 6.93 7.09 2.28
C GLU A 38 8.12 7.87 1.71
N LYS A 39 8.32 9.12 2.15
CA LYS A 39 9.45 9.98 1.71
C LYS A 39 10.45 10.24 2.82
N HIS A 40 10.03 10.16 4.09
CA HIS A 40 10.82 10.70 5.20
C HIS A 40 11.69 9.65 5.89
N GLY A 41 11.76 8.42 5.35
CA GLY A 41 12.67 7.38 5.81
C GLY A 41 12.33 6.78 7.19
N ASP A 42 11.13 7.03 7.72
CA ASP A 42 10.66 6.36 8.94
C ASP A 42 10.18 4.94 8.60
N VAL A 43 11.12 3.99 8.75
CA VAL A 43 10.88 2.57 8.50
C VAL A 43 9.73 2.02 9.35
N ARG A 44 9.56 2.48 10.60
CA ARG A 44 8.50 1.97 11.48
C ARG A 44 7.13 2.41 11.02
N GLN A 45 6.97 3.69 10.71
CA GLN A 45 5.72 4.21 10.14
C GLN A 45 5.42 3.56 8.80
N PHE A 46 6.43 3.32 7.97
CA PHE A 46 6.24 2.62 6.71
C PHE A 46 5.69 1.21 6.90
N ILE A 47 6.27 0.42 7.81
CA ILE A 47 5.80 -0.95 8.11
C ILE A 47 4.36 -0.93 8.65
N GLU A 48 4.07 0.00 9.56
CA GLU A 48 2.73 0.14 10.15
C GLU A 48 1.68 0.43 9.06
N ARG A 49 1.97 1.41 8.19
CA ARG A 49 1.10 1.79 7.07
C ARG A 49 0.95 0.66 6.05
N ALA A 50 2.06 0.03 5.66
CA ALA A 50 2.06 -1.11 4.74
C ALA A 50 1.25 -2.29 5.28
N THR A 51 1.38 -2.59 6.57
CA THR A 51 0.62 -3.65 7.25
C THR A 51 -0.87 -3.33 7.28
N ALA A 52 -1.23 -2.10 7.66
CA ALA A 52 -2.63 -1.67 7.69
C ALA A 52 -3.29 -1.76 6.30
N VAL A 53 -2.57 -1.36 5.25
CA VAL A 53 -3.06 -1.46 3.87
C VAL A 53 -3.15 -2.92 3.41
N LYS A 54 -2.16 -3.76 3.73
CA LYS A 54 -2.19 -5.20 3.41
C LYS A 54 -3.43 -5.89 3.99
N GLU A 55 -3.80 -5.59 5.23
CA GLU A 55 -5.01 -6.14 5.85
C GLU A 55 -6.30 -5.66 5.17
N ILE A 56 -6.36 -4.42 4.70
CA ILE A 56 -7.50 -3.91 3.93
C ILE A 56 -7.65 -4.64 2.58
N LEU A 57 -6.53 -4.92 1.92
CA LEU A 57 -6.51 -5.53 0.59
C LEU A 57 -6.70 -7.05 0.61
N LYS A 58 -6.62 -7.68 1.78
CA LYS A 58 -6.77 -9.13 1.94
C LYS A 58 -8.11 -9.61 1.38
N GLY A 59 -8.05 -10.53 0.42
CA GLY A 59 -9.23 -11.10 -0.23
C GLY A 59 -9.89 -10.22 -1.30
N THR A 60 -9.36 -9.02 -1.57
CA THR A 60 -9.90 -8.11 -2.60
C THR A 60 -9.40 -8.43 -4.01
N GLY A 61 -8.28 -9.15 -4.12
CA GLY A 61 -7.56 -9.36 -5.39
C GLY A 61 -6.79 -8.15 -5.89
N VAL A 62 -6.84 -7.01 -5.18
CA VAL A 62 -6.07 -5.80 -5.51
C VAL A 62 -4.64 -5.95 -4.95
N PRO A 63 -3.59 -5.96 -5.79
CA PRO A 63 -2.22 -6.08 -5.34
C PRO A 63 -1.74 -4.84 -4.59
N LEU A 64 -0.90 -5.09 -3.58
CA LEU A 64 -0.14 -4.06 -2.85
C LEU A 64 1.29 -3.99 -3.41
N ILE A 65 1.68 -2.81 -3.84
CA ILE A 65 3.04 -2.49 -4.29
C ILE A 65 3.78 -1.80 -3.17
N ILE A 66 4.96 -2.34 -2.87
CA ILE A 66 5.92 -1.79 -1.90
C ILE A 66 7.18 -1.51 -2.70
N ASN A 67 7.62 -0.25 -2.76
CA ASN A 67 8.84 0.11 -3.48
C ASN A 67 9.75 0.93 -2.56
N GLU A 68 10.93 0.39 -2.19
CA GLU A 68 12.07 1.21 -1.78
C GLU A 68 13.43 0.46 -1.74
N ALA A 69 14.50 1.16 -2.15
CA ALA A 69 15.89 0.68 -2.08
C ALA A 69 16.47 0.67 -0.64
N LEU A 70 15.85 1.40 0.30
CA LEU A 70 16.26 1.42 1.71
C LEU A 70 15.76 0.18 2.48
N LEU A 71 14.61 -0.40 2.07
CA LEU A 71 13.94 -1.52 2.76
C LEU A 71 14.81 -2.79 2.82
N LEU A 72 15.61 -3.02 1.78
CA LEU A 72 16.48 -4.19 1.65
C LEU A 72 17.55 -4.32 2.75
N LYS A 73 17.84 -3.24 3.50
CA LYS A 73 18.83 -3.29 4.58
C LYS A 73 18.26 -3.62 5.96
N SER A 74 16.95 -3.50 6.17
CA SER A 74 16.39 -3.56 7.53
C SER A 74 15.48 -4.75 7.81
N MET A 75 14.86 -5.39 6.81
CA MET A 75 13.88 -6.46 7.11
C MET A 75 13.78 -7.52 6.02
N GLU A 76 14.05 -8.77 6.40
CA GLU A 76 13.45 -9.97 5.81
C GLU A 76 11.94 -9.97 6.12
N LEU A 77 11.18 -9.15 5.39
CA LEU A 77 9.73 -9.29 5.34
C LEU A 77 9.40 -10.25 4.21
N ASN A 78 8.76 -11.39 4.54
CA ASN A 78 8.04 -12.26 3.61
C ASN A 78 6.84 -11.52 3.00
N LEU A 79 7.13 -10.45 2.26
CA LEU A 79 6.22 -9.81 1.34
C LEU A 79 6.52 -10.48 0.00
N GLU A 80 5.70 -11.46 -0.38
CA GLU A 80 5.58 -11.85 -1.78
C GLU A 80 5.05 -10.63 -2.55
N ALA A 81 5.99 -9.75 -2.92
CA ALA A 81 5.74 -8.66 -3.85
C ALA A 81 5.59 -9.31 -5.22
N THR A 82 4.35 -9.51 -5.67
CA THR A 82 4.09 -9.82 -7.07
C THR A 82 4.49 -8.59 -7.90
N ILE A 83 5.57 -8.73 -8.66
CA ILE A 83 5.97 -7.81 -9.75
C ILE A 83 5.03 -8.01 -10.93
#